data_AF-A0A1I5U2P0-F1
#
_entry.id   AF-A0A1I5U2P0-F1
#
_cell.length_a   1.000
_cell.length_b   1.000
_cell.length_c   1.000
_cell.angle_alpha   90.00
_cell.angle_beta   90.00
_cell.angle_gamma   90.00
#
_symmetry.space_group_name_H-M   'P 1'
#
loop_
_entity.id
_entity.type
_entity.pdbx_description
1 polymer ?
#
loop_
_entity_poly.entity_id
_entity_poly.type
_entity_poly.pdbx_seq_one_letter_code
_entity_poly.pdbx_strand_id
1 'polypeptide(L)'
;MCGGCGLSRRKFLTLSAAGAVPIVSGCDRVNLVSDEEVVAMGLQAWQELRADAPPSGNREAARALEDVANRLLAAAGEAPEAWEVVLFARPDINAFALPGNKIGVFEGMLKVTRTQDQLAAVVGHEIGHLAEDHGQERMNAAVAKDRGLSILYRLLQWGGVEYAAEIAAALGLGVEFGLVLPYSRRHELEADRYGILAMQQAGYDPRQAVELWRNMDAATGRRLPEFLATHPAPASRIEEIEELLVEI
;
A
#
# COMPACT_ATOMS: atom_id res chain seq x y z
N MET A 1 -7.23 -7.32 29.37
CA MET A 1 -6.64 -8.57 28.86
C MET A 1 -7.20 -8.76 27.46
N CYS A 2 -6.47 -8.29 26.44
CA CYS A 2 -6.85 -8.41 25.03
C CYS A 2 -6.55 -9.85 24.57
N GLY A 3 -7.57 -10.53 24.04
CA GLY A 3 -7.46 -11.87 23.50
C GLY A 3 -7.58 -11.87 21.99
N GLY A 4 -6.47 -12.17 21.32
CA GLY A 4 -6.33 -12.84 20.03
C GLY A 4 -7.33 -12.51 18.91
N CYS A 5 -6.89 -11.69 17.95
CA CYS A 5 -7.38 -11.79 16.58
C CYS A 5 -6.57 -12.92 15.90
N GLY A 6 -7.22 -14.05 15.65
CA GLY A 6 -6.61 -15.20 15.02
C GLY A 6 -7.64 -15.99 14.22
N LEU A 7 -7.34 -16.14 12.94
CA LEU A 7 -7.74 -17.22 12.03
C LEU A 7 -9.12 -17.16 11.34
N SER A 8 -9.00 -16.88 10.04
CA SER A 8 -9.56 -17.65 8.91
C SER A 8 -11.05 -17.51 8.56
N ARG A 9 -11.24 -16.95 7.36
CA ARG A 9 -12.44 -17.03 6.53
C ARG A 9 -12.86 -18.50 6.33
N ARG A 10 -14.05 -18.88 6.84
CA ARG A 10 -15.10 -19.66 6.13
C ARG A 10 -16.16 -20.22 7.08
N LYS A 11 -17.43 -20.11 6.63
CA LYS A 11 -18.70 -20.70 7.13
C LYS A 11 -19.33 -19.89 8.28
N PHE A 12 -20.63 -19.56 8.30
CA PHE A 12 -21.82 -20.32 7.88
C PHE A 12 -22.99 -19.35 7.55
N LEU A 13 -23.83 -19.73 6.57
CA LEU A 13 -25.17 -19.16 6.33
C LEU A 13 -26.13 -19.48 7.50
N THR A 14 -26.99 -18.53 7.87
CA THR A 14 -28.44 -18.75 8.01
C THR A 14 -29.21 -17.42 8.09
N LEU A 15 -30.24 -17.30 7.25
CA LEU A 15 -31.26 -16.25 7.25
C LEU A 15 -32.03 -16.17 8.58
N SER A 16 -32.37 -14.97 9.03
CA SER A 16 -33.69 -14.66 9.60
C SER A 16 -33.98 -13.16 9.54
N ALA A 17 -35.14 -12.84 8.99
CA ALA A 17 -35.66 -11.49 8.83
C ALA A 17 -36.22 -10.95 10.16
N ALA A 18 -35.74 -9.78 10.58
CA ALA A 18 -36.49 -8.78 11.34
C ALA A 18 -35.64 -7.50 11.40
N GLY A 19 -36.24 -6.35 11.11
CA GLY A 19 -35.55 -5.06 11.13
C GLY A 19 -34.93 -4.78 12.49
N ALA A 20 -33.60 -4.76 12.51
CA ALA A 20 -32.80 -4.19 13.59
C ALA A 20 -31.71 -3.36 12.91
N VAL A 21 -31.62 -2.10 13.30
CA VAL A 21 -30.47 -1.24 12.96
C VAL A 21 -29.22 -2.01 13.41
N PRO A 22 -28.27 -2.34 12.53
CA PRO A 22 -27.07 -3.02 12.97
C PRO A 22 -26.37 -2.06 13.92
N ILE A 23 -26.33 -2.43 15.19
CA ILE A 23 -25.34 -1.89 16.11
C ILE A 23 -24.02 -2.32 15.49
N VAL A 24 -23.36 -1.40 14.80
CA VAL A 24 -22.03 -1.61 14.24
C VAL A 24 -21.11 -1.88 15.43
N SER A 25 -20.94 -3.16 15.74
CA SER A 25 -19.74 -3.65 16.41
C SER A 25 -18.56 -3.10 15.63
N GLY A 26 -17.67 -2.36 16.29
CA GLY A 26 -16.57 -1.59 15.71
C GLY A 26 -15.46 -2.40 15.04
N CYS A 27 -15.81 -3.48 14.34
CA CYS A 27 -14.94 -4.30 13.50
C CYS A 27 -15.49 -4.49 12.07
N ASP A 28 -16.71 -4.03 11.76
CA ASP A 28 -17.25 -4.13 10.40
C ASP A 28 -16.77 -2.93 9.58
N ARG A 29 -15.67 -3.12 8.83
CA ARG A 29 -15.32 -2.19 7.74
C ARG A 29 -16.49 -2.15 6.76
N VAL A 30 -16.90 -0.95 6.34
CA VAL A 30 -17.94 -0.81 5.30
C VAL A 30 -17.34 -1.34 3.99
N ASN A 31 -17.81 -2.50 3.55
CA ASN A 31 -17.32 -3.16 2.33
C ASN A 31 -18.30 -2.91 1.17
N LEU A 32 -18.09 -1.82 0.42
CA LEU A 32 -18.91 -1.47 -0.75
C LEU A 32 -18.37 -2.08 -2.05
N VAL A 33 -17.07 -2.38 -2.09
CA VAL A 33 -16.36 -2.97 -3.22
C VAL A 33 -15.64 -4.23 -2.74
N SER A 34 -16.02 -5.38 -3.30
CA SER A 34 -15.51 -6.68 -2.88
C SER A 34 -14.01 -6.83 -3.13
N ASP A 35 -13.36 -7.74 -2.38
CA ASP A 35 -11.93 -8.02 -2.55
C ASP A 35 -11.60 -8.49 -3.97
N GLU A 36 -12.48 -9.26 -4.60
CA GLU A 36 -12.31 -9.75 -5.97
C GLU A 36 -12.25 -8.58 -6.97
N GLU A 37 -13.15 -7.60 -6.82
CA GLU A 37 -13.15 -6.39 -7.64
C GLU A 37 -11.91 -5.54 -7.41
N VAL A 38 -11.49 -5.39 -6.15
CA VAL A 38 -10.26 -4.66 -5.80
C VAL A 38 -9.02 -5.31 -6.38
N VAL A 39 -8.92 -6.65 -6.33
CA VAL A 39 -7.84 -7.40 -6.98
C VAL A 39 -7.88 -7.24 -8.49
N ALA A 40 -9.05 -7.35 -9.12
CA ALA A 40 -9.19 -7.17 -10.56
C ALA A 40 -8.72 -5.77 -11.01
N MET A 41 -9.12 -4.72 -10.27
CA MET A 41 -8.68 -3.35 -10.51
C MET A 41 -7.17 -3.16 -10.31
N GLY A 42 -6.59 -3.76 -9.26
CA GLY A 42 -5.14 -3.73 -9.03
C GLY A 42 -4.34 -4.40 -10.15
N LEU A 43 -4.80 -5.54 -10.64
CA LEU A 43 -4.18 -6.24 -11.77
C LEU A 43 -4.27 -5.44 -13.08
N GLN A 44 -5.37 -4.73 -13.31
CA GLN A 44 -5.52 -3.85 -14.47
C GLN A 44 -4.57 -2.64 -14.37
N ALA A 45 -4.56 -1.93 -13.23
CA ALA A 45 -3.65 -0.81 -13.01
C ALA A 45 -2.18 -1.22 -13.18
N TRP A 46 -1.82 -2.43 -12.73
CA TRP A 46 -0.50 -3.01 -12.97
C TRP A 46 -0.19 -3.20 -14.46
N GLN A 47 -1.13 -3.75 -15.23
CA GLN A 47 -0.95 -3.94 -16.67
C GLN A 47 -0.77 -2.61 -17.42
N GLU A 48 -1.57 -1.59 -17.08
CA GLU A 48 -1.47 -0.25 -17.65
C GLU A 48 -0.12 0.39 -17.32
N LEU A 49 0.31 0.31 -16.06
CA LEU A 49 1.61 0.83 -15.65
C LEU A 49 2.77 0.14 -16.38
N ARG A 50 2.76 -1.20 -16.51
CA ARG A 50 3.82 -1.92 -17.24
C ARG A 50 3.85 -1.61 -18.73
N ALA A 51 2.74 -1.14 -19.31
CA ALA A 51 2.70 -0.70 -20.70
C ALA A 51 3.38 0.66 -20.89
N ASP A 52 3.31 1.54 -19.88
CA ASP A 52 3.90 2.88 -19.90
C ASP A 52 5.36 2.91 -19.36
N ALA A 53 5.63 2.18 -18.28
CA ALA A 53 6.91 2.15 -17.58
C ALA A 53 7.58 0.77 -17.73
N PRO A 54 8.69 0.66 -18.50
CA PRO A 54 9.40 -0.60 -18.62
C PRO A 54 10.18 -0.93 -17.32
N PRO A 55 10.49 -2.21 -17.08
CA PRO A 55 11.40 -2.60 -16.01
C PRO A 55 12.79 -1.97 -16.16
N SER A 56 13.44 -1.71 -15.04
CA SER A 56 14.80 -1.19 -14.95
C SER A 56 15.82 -2.10 -15.63
N GLY A 57 16.78 -1.50 -16.33
CA GLY A 57 17.96 -2.20 -16.85
C GLY A 57 19.01 -2.50 -15.77
N ASN A 58 18.89 -1.91 -14.56
CA ASN A 58 19.80 -2.12 -13.44
C ASN A 58 19.49 -3.44 -12.73
N ARG A 59 20.09 -4.52 -13.24
CA ARG A 59 19.88 -5.88 -12.71
C ARG A 59 20.35 -6.06 -11.27
N GLU A 60 21.34 -5.30 -10.82
CA GLU A 60 21.83 -5.39 -9.44
C GLU A 60 20.81 -4.79 -8.47
N ALA A 61 20.30 -3.60 -8.76
CA ALA A 61 19.26 -2.97 -7.95
C ALA A 61 17.95 -3.76 -7.97
N ALA A 62 17.55 -4.30 -9.13
CA ALA A 62 16.37 -5.15 -9.23
C ALA A 62 16.48 -6.41 -8.36
N ARG A 63 17.64 -7.08 -8.36
CA ARG A 63 17.88 -8.24 -7.47
C ARG A 63 17.86 -7.86 -6.00
N ALA A 64 18.49 -6.73 -5.64
CA ALA A 64 18.47 -6.25 -4.26
C ALA A 64 17.05 -5.96 -3.78
N LEU A 65 16.20 -5.39 -4.65
CA LEU A 65 14.78 -5.18 -4.36
C LEU A 65 14.03 -6.50 -4.18
N GLU A 66 14.20 -7.46 -5.10
CA GLU A 66 13.59 -8.79 -5.00
C GLU A 66 14.00 -9.50 -3.70
N ASP A 67 15.29 -9.49 -3.35
CA ASP A 67 15.80 -10.11 -2.12
C ASP A 67 15.19 -9.47 -0.86
N VAL A 68 15.09 -8.14 -0.84
CA VAL A 68 14.46 -7.39 0.26
C VAL A 68 12.98 -7.73 0.38
N ALA A 69 12.24 -7.65 -0.72
CA ALA A 69 10.81 -7.96 -0.73
C ALA A 69 10.55 -9.41 -0.31
N ASN A 70 11.31 -10.37 -0.84
CA ASN A 70 11.14 -11.78 -0.49
C ASN A 70 11.37 -12.06 1.00
N ARG A 71 12.37 -11.42 1.61
CA ARG A 71 12.63 -11.56 3.05
C ARG A 71 11.51 -10.95 3.89
N LEU A 72 11.00 -9.79 3.51
CA LEU A 72 9.87 -9.14 4.20
C LEU A 72 8.58 -9.96 4.07
N LEU A 73 8.26 -10.43 2.86
CA LEU A 73 7.09 -11.26 2.59
C LEU A 73 7.13 -12.56 3.39
N ALA A 74 8.28 -13.25 3.40
CA ALA A 74 8.44 -14.46 4.21
C ALA A 74 8.29 -14.18 5.71
N ALA A 75 8.82 -13.06 6.20
CA ALA A 75 8.67 -12.63 7.60
C ALA A 75 7.22 -12.28 7.95
N ALA A 76 6.45 -11.75 6.99
CA ALA A 76 5.02 -11.49 7.09
C ALA A 76 4.15 -12.76 6.97
N GLY A 77 4.74 -13.93 6.69
CA GLY A 77 4.01 -15.18 6.49
C GLY A 77 3.38 -15.33 5.10
N GLU A 78 3.74 -14.46 4.16
CA GLU A 78 3.35 -14.54 2.76
C GLU A 78 4.26 -15.50 1.98
N ALA A 79 3.75 -16.06 0.89
CA ALA A 79 4.53 -16.88 -0.05
C ALA A 79 5.19 -15.96 -1.10
N PRO A 80 6.51 -15.69 -1.04
CA PRO A 80 7.12 -14.69 -1.91
C PRO A 80 6.96 -14.97 -3.40
N GLU A 81 6.89 -16.24 -3.81
CA GLU A 81 6.67 -16.67 -5.19
C GLU A 81 5.29 -16.30 -5.76
N ALA A 82 4.33 -15.96 -4.89
CA ALA A 82 3.01 -15.48 -5.29
C ALA A 82 3.00 -13.96 -5.59
N TRP A 83 4.11 -13.27 -5.36
CA TRP A 83 4.25 -11.83 -5.55
C TRP A 83 5.07 -11.50 -6.80
N GLU A 84 4.69 -10.41 -7.45
CA GLU A 84 5.46 -9.82 -8.53
C GLU A 84 6.06 -8.51 -8.05
N VAL A 85 7.38 -8.45 -8.02
CA VAL A 85 8.15 -7.28 -7.57
C VAL A 85 8.90 -6.72 -8.77
N VAL A 86 8.70 -5.44 -9.08
CA VAL A 86 9.35 -4.81 -10.25
C VAL A 86 9.97 -3.49 -9.85
N LEU A 87 11.26 -3.35 -10.18
CA LEU A 87 11.93 -2.06 -10.25
C LEU A 87 11.65 -1.45 -11.64
N PHE A 88 10.99 -0.30 -11.69
CA PHE A 88 10.66 0.41 -12.92
C PHE A 88 11.73 1.44 -13.28
N ALA A 89 12.01 1.60 -14.57
CA ALA A 89 12.96 2.56 -15.14
C ALA A 89 12.41 4.01 -15.10
N ARG A 90 11.98 4.48 -13.93
CA ARG A 90 11.38 5.79 -13.70
C ARG A 90 12.24 6.63 -12.75
N PRO A 91 12.54 7.89 -13.09
CA PRO A 91 13.45 8.72 -12.30
C PRO A 91 12.81 9.31 -11.04
N ASP A 92 11.48 9.26 -10.95
CA ASP A 92 10.66 9.79 -9.87
C ASP A 92 10.83 8.95 -8.59
N ILE A 93 10.80 9.63 -7.45
CA ILE A 93 10.88 8.97 -6.14
C ILE A 93 9.48 8.45 -5.80
N ASN A 94 9.23 7.16 -6.08
CA ASN A 94 7.95 6.52 -5.80
C ASN A 94 8.09 5.01 -5.54
N ALA A 95 7.15 4.47 -4.77
CA ALA A 95 6.94 3.05 -4.51
C ALA A 95 5.45 2.84 -4.18
N PHE A 96 4.93 1.64 -4.44
CA PHE A 96 3.54 1.30 -4.20
C PHE A 96 3.35 -0.23 -4.12
N ALA A 97 2.33 -0.68 -3.40
CA ALA A 97 1.78 -2.03 -3.50
C ALA A 97 0.34 -2.02 -4.01
N LEU A 98 0.00 -2.99 -4.87
CA LEU A 98 -1.36 -3.16 -5.39
C LEU A 98 -1.95 -4.52 -4.98
N PRO A 99 -3.27 -4.56 -4.76
CA PRO A 99 -4.04 -5.80 -4.71
C PRO A 99 -3.71 -6.74 -5.88
N GLY A 100 -3.61 -8.04 -5.60
CA GLY A 100 -3.08 -9.02 -6.56
C GLY A 100 -1.56 -9.22 -6.45
N ASN A 101 -0.99 -8.93 -5.28
CA ASN A 101 0.39 -9.22 -4.90
C ASN A 101 1.42 -8.55 -5.81
N LYS A 102 1.25 -7.24 -6.08
CA LYS A 102 2.15 -6.46 -6.92
C LYS A 102 2.87 -5.42 -6.08
N ILE A 103 4.20 -5.37 -6.21
CA ILE A 103 5.03 -4.32 -5.60
C ILE A 103 5.82 -3.64 -6.70
N GLY A 104 5.68 -2.32 -6.80
CA GLY A 104 6.44 -1.51 -7.72
C GLY A 104 7.31 -0.51 -6.98
N VAL A 105 8.57 -0.39 -7.42
CA VAL A 105 9.50 0.64 -6.94
C VAL A 105 10.08 1.34 -8.14
N PHE A 106 10.20 2.65 -8.11
CA PHE A 106 10.85 3.42 -9.18
C PHE A 106 12.34 3.60 -8.86
N GLU A 107 13.20 3.62 -9.89
CA GLU A 107 14.64 3.87 -9.72
C GLU A 107 14.94 5.16 -8.94
N GLY A 108 14.08 6.18 -9.02
CA GLY A 108 14.24 7.39 -8.21
C GLY A 108 14.25 7.12 -6.71
N MET A 109 13.52 6.11 -6.23
CA MET A 109 13.50 5.71 -4.81
C MET A 109 14.89 5.29 -4.30
N LEU A 110 15.75 4.78 -5.18
CA LEU A 110 17.13 4.39 -4.83
C LEU A 110 18.02 5.58 -4.46
N LYS A 111 17.60 6.81 -4.76
CA LYS A 111 18.31 8.04 -4.37
C LYS A 111 18.15 8.35 -2.87
N VAL A 112 17.08 7.86 -2.25
CA VAL A 112 16.75 8.07 -0.83
C VAL A 112 16.84 6.81 0.02
N THR A 113 16.93 5.63 -0.61
CA THR A 113 17.18 4.32 0.03
C THR A 113 18.65 3.91 -0.17
N ARG A 114 19.55 4.44 0.66
CA ARG A 114 21.01 4.26 0.52
C ARG A 114 21.51 2.91 1.03
N THR A 115 20.67 2.17 1.76
CA THR A 115 20.97 0.83 2.29
C THR A 115 19.81 -0.12 2.01
N GLN A 116 20.07 -1.43 2.09
CA GLN A 116 19.01 -2.44 1.99
C GLN A 116 17.98 -2.30 3.12
N ASP A 117 18.40 -1.88 4.32
CA ASP A 117 17.47 -1.61 5.43
C ASP A 117 16.51 -0.45 5.11
N GLN A 118 17.00 0.62 4.48
CA GLN A 118 16.15 1.74 4.06
C GLN A 118 15.22 1.32 2.91
N LEU A 119 15.69 0.47 2.00
CA LEU A 119 14.82 -0.15 0.99
C LEU A 119 13.77 -1.07 1.64
N ALA A 120 14.14 -1.80 2.69
CA ALA A 120 13.23 -2.63 3.45
C ALA A 120 12.17 -1.81 4.19
N ALA A 121 12.51 -0.60 4.66
CA ALA A 121 11.55 0.30 5.28
C ALA A 121 10.46 0.73 4.30
N VAL A 122 10.82 1.17 3.09
CA VAL A 122 9.80 1.56 2.09
C VAL A 122 8.99 0.36 1.61
N VAL A 123 9.62 -0.79 1.32
CA VAL A 123 8.90 -1.98 0.86
C VAL A 123 8.00 -2.55 1.96
N GLY A 124 8.47 -2.57 3.21
CA GLY A 124 7.68 -3.02 4.36
C GLY A 124 6.46 -2.14 4.61
N HIS A 125 6.62 -0.83 4.43
CA HIS A 125 5.52 0.14 4.49
C HIS A 125 4.46 -0.14 3.40
N GLU A 126 4.87 -0.37 2.15
CA GLU A 126 3.94 -0.72 1.06
C GLU A 126 3.21 -2.06 1.30
N ILE A 127 3.91 -3.08 1.81
CA ILE A 127 3.27 -4.33 2.22
C ILE A 127 2.24 -4.05 3.32
N GLY A 128 2.53 -3.15 4.26
CA GLY A 128 1.60 -2.72 5.31
C GLY A 128 0.32 -2.10 4.74
N HIS A 129 0.41 -1.23 3.73
CA HIS A 129 -0.78 -0.68 3.07
C HIS A 129 -1.70 -1.74 2.49
N LEU A 130 -1.11 -2.79 1.92
CA LEU A 130 -1.88 -3.89 1.34
C LEU A 130 -2.42 -4.85 2.40
N ALA A 131 -1.62 -5.17 3.43
CA ALA A 131 -2.02 -6.04 4.53
C ALA A 131 -3.19 -5.47 5.35
N GLU A 132 -3.27 -4.15 5.46
CA GLU A 132 -4.33 -3.44 6.18
C GLU A 132 -5.48 -2.98 5.27
N ASP A 133 -5.54 -3.44 4.01
CA ASP A 133 -6.61 -3.15 3.04
C ASP A 133 -6.83 -1.64 2.75
N HIS A 134 -5.81 -0.79 2.93
CA HIS A 134 -5.97 0.67 2.82
C HIS A 134 -6.47 1.14 1.45
N GLY A 135 -6.07 0.47 0.37
CA GLY A 135 -6.57 0.75 -0.98
C GLY A 135 -8.08 0.49 -1.12
N GLN A 136 -8.57 -0.61 -0.54
CA GLN A 136 -10.00 -0.93 -0.52
C GLN A 136 -10.78 0.07 0.33
N GLU A 137 -10.26 0.45 1.50
CA GLU A 137 -10.93 1.46 2.35
C GLU A 137 -11.08 2.81 1.64
N ARG A 138 -10.06 3.23 0.91
CA ARG A 138 -10.10 4.46 0.10
C ARG A 138 -11.08 4.35 -1.06
N MET A 139 -11.16 3.18 -1.70
CA MET A 139 -12.17 2.90 -2.71
C MET A 139 -13.59 2.99 -2.15
N ASN A 140 -13.83 2.34 -1.01
CA ASN A 140 -15.13 2.38 -0.32
C ASN A 140 -15.50 3.81 0.08
N ALA A 141 -14.54 4.59 0.57
CA ALA A 141 -14.76 6.01 0.88
C ALA A 141 -15.09 6.84 -0.36
N ALA A 142 -14.42 6.60 -1.50
CA ALA A 142 -14.70 7.27 -2.76
C ALA A 142 -16.11 6.95 -3.27
N VAL A 143 -16.51 5.68 -3.27
CA VAL A 143 -17.86 5.22 -3.65
C VAL A 143 -18.93 5.82 -2.74
N ALA A 144 -18.68 5.84 -1.42
CA ALA A 144 -19.62 6.39 -0.43
C ALA A 144 -19.83 7.90 -0.62
N LYS A 145 -18.78 8.66 -0.91
CA LYS A 145 -18.82 10.12 -1.06
C LYS A 145 -19.66 10.56 -2.27
N ASP A 146 -19.71 9.78 -3.34
CA ASP A 146 -20.43 10.13 -4.58
C ASP A 146 -21.92 9.74 -4.59
N ARG A 147 -22.49 9.31 -3.46
CA ARG A 147 -23.86 8.72 -3.39
C ARG A 147 -24.04 7.44 -4.23
N GLY A 148 -23.01 6.60 -4.27
CA GLY A 148 -23.12 5.15 -4.13
C GLY A 148 -23.56 4.29 -5.33
N LEU A 149 -24.34 4.77 -6.29
CA LEU A 149 -24.83 3.91 -7.37
C LEU A 149 -24.20 4.20 -8.74
N SER A 150 -23.89 5.45 -9.06
CA SER A 150 -23.28 5.81 -10.35
C SER A 150 -21.85 5.29 -10.47
N ILE A 151 -20.98 5.58 -9.50
CA ILE A 151 -19.58 5.12 -9.54
C ILE A 151 -19.50 3.61 -9.35
N LEU A 152 -20.21 3.01 -8.39
CA LEU A 152 -20.16 1.56 -8.19
C LEU A 152 -20.64 0.83 -9.46
N TYR A 153 -21.78 1.20 -10.03
CA TYR A 153 -22.26 0.58 -11.27
C TYR A 153 -21.30 0.82 -12.46
N ARG A 154 -20.54 1.93 -12.49
CA ARG A 154 -19.54 2.22 -13.54
C ARG A 154 -18.18 1.57 -13.32
N LEU A 155 -17.73 1.40 -12.08
CA LEU A 155 -16.58 0.58 -11.69
C LEU A 155 -16.84 -0.89 -12.03
N LEU A 156 -18.09 -1.35 -11.88
CA LEU A 156 -18.54 -2.71 -12.17
C LEU A 156 -18.82 -2.97 -13.66
N GLN A 157 -19.06 -1.95 -14.48
CA GLN A 157 -19.11 -2.09 -15.94
C GLN A 157 -17.69 -2.15 -16.48
N TRP A 158 -17.08 -3.32 -16.33
CA TRP A 158 -15.77 -3.70 -16.86
C TRP A 158 -15.61 -3.29 -18.33
N GLY A 159 -14.66 -2.37 -18.59
CA GLY A 159 -14.23 -1.98 -19.95
C GLY A 159 -14.17 -0.48 -20.24
N GLY A 160 -14.61 0.39 -19.33
CA GLY A 160 -14.58 1.84 -19.52
C GLY A 160 -13.34 2.52 -18.96
N VAL A 161 -12.49 3.05 -19.85
CA VAL A 161 -11.31 3.90 -19.56
C VAL A 161 -11.65 5.17 -18.74
N GLU A 162 -12.95 5.47 -18.57
CA GLU A 162 -13.47 6.73 -18.00
C GLU A 162 -13.02 7.01 -16.56
N TYR A 163 -12.64 5.98 -15.77
CA TYR A 163 -12.28 6.15 -14.36
C TYR A 163 -10.96 5.47 -13.93
N ALA A 164 -10.09 5.14 -14.89
CA ALA A 164 -8.80 4.50 -14.59
C ALA A 164 -7.95 5.35 -13.63
N ALA A 165 -8.00 6.68 -13.77
CA ALA A 165 -7.27 7.61 -12.92
C ALA A 165 -7.77 7.60 -11.46
N GLU A 166 -9.09 7.60 -11.24
CA GLU A 166 -9.72 7.55 -9.91
C GLU A 166 -9.45 6.22 -9.22
N ILE A 167 -9.52 5.11 -9.96
CA ILE A 167 -9.19 3.78 -9.45
C ILE A 167 -7.72 3.73 -9.05
N ALA A 168 -6.82 4.14 -9.95
CA ALA A 168 -5.39 4.19 -9.68
C ALA A 168 -5.10 5.09 -8.48
N ALA A 169 -5.76 6.24 -8.37
CA ALA A 169 -5.62 7.13 -7.23
C ALA A 169 -6.01 6.44 -5.93
N ALA A 170 -7.17 5.79 -5.86
CA ALA A 170 -7.61 5.04 -4.67
C ALA A 170 -6.64 3.92 -4.26
N LEU A 171 -5.98 3.30 -5.24
CA LEU A 171 -4.97 2.25 -5.03
C LEU A 171 -3.55 2.79 -4.77
N GLY A 172 -3.35 4.11 -4.70
CA GLY A 172 -2.03 4.72 -4.42
C GLY A 172 -1.17 5.03 -5.66
N LEU A 173 -1.68 4.76 -6.87
CA LEU A 173 -1.00 5.00 -8.15
C LEU A 173 -1.45 6.26 -8.91
N GLY A 174 -2.33 7.07 -8.34
CA GLY A 174 -2.99 8.13 -9.10
C GLY A 174 -2.07 9.21 -9.66
N VAL A 175 -0.88 9.42 -9.08
CA VAL A 175 0.12 10.36 -9.62
C VAL A 175 0.46 10.04 -11.07
N GLU A 176 0.57 8.75 -11.41
CA GLU A 176 0.85 8.27 -12.78
C GLU A 176 -0.26 8.67 -13.76
N PHE A 177 -1.47 8.88 -13.26
CA PHE A 177 -2.66 9.24 -14.02
C PHE A 177 -3.05 10.72 -13.82
N GLY A 178 -2.19 11.52 -13.19
CA GLY A 178 -2.42 12.96 -12.95
C GLY A 178 -3.43 13.27 -11.84
N LEU A 179 -3.80 12.29 -11.01
CA LEU A 179 -4.76 12.45 -9.91
C LEU A 179 -4.13 12.06 -8.56
N VAL A 180 -4.00 13.01 -7.64
CA VAL A 180 -3.45 12.71 -6.31
C VAL A 180 -4.55 12.55 -5.30
N LEU A 181 -4.66 11.35 -4.73
CA LEU A 181 -5.46 11.08 -3.54
C LEU A 181 -4.49 10.56 -2.47
N PRO A 182 -4.26 11.30 -1.38
CA PRO A 182 -3.35 10.86 -0.32
C PRO A 182 -4.01 9.84 0.59
N TYR A 183 -3.21 8.96 1.17
CA TYR A 183 -3.61 8.13 2.31
C TYR A 183 -3.86 8.99 3.56
N SER A 184 -4.70 8.49 4.46
CA SER A 184 -5.00 9.18 5.73
C SER A 184 -3.85 9.02 6.74
N ARG A 185 -3.73 9.92 7.73
CA ARG A 185 -2.75 9.76 8.83
C ARG A 185 -2.85 8.39 9.50
N ARG A 186 -4.07 7.86 9.68
CA ARG A 186 -4.27 6.54 10.29
C ARG A 186 -3.64 5.44 9.42
N HIS A 187 -3.89 5.48 8.11
CA HIS A 187 -3.32 4.52 7.16
C HIS A 187 -1.80 4.53 7.19
N GLU A 188 -1.19 5.72 7.20
CA GLU A 188 0.27 5.86 7.24
C GLU A 188 0.88 5.25 8.51
N LEU A 189 0.26 5.49 9.68
CA LEU A 189 0.75 4.96 10.96
C LEU A 189 0.56 3.44 11.08
N GLU A 190 -0.54 2.91 10.56
CA GLU A 190 -0.78 1.46 10.50
C GLU A 190 0.25 0.78 9.58
N ALA A 191 0.50 1.36 8.40
CA ALA A 191 1.48 0.86 7.45
C ALA A 191 2.93 0.96 7.98
N ASP A 192 3.29 2.06 8.67
CA ASP A 192 4.58 2.19 9.36
C ASP A 192 4.78 1.11 10.42
N ARG A 193 3.78 0.92 11.29
CA ARG A 193 3.85 -0.08 12.35
C ARG A 193 4.01 -1.47 11.78
N TYR A 194 3.23 -1.81 10.75
CA TYR A 194 3.36 -3.08 10.06
C TYR A 194 4.77 -3.25 9.46
N GLY A 195 5.24 -2.25 8.70
CA GLY A 195 6.53 -2.29 8.04
C GLY A 195 7.70 -2.45 9.02
N ILE A 196 7.68 -1.74 10.14
CA ILE A 196 8.71 -1.81 11.19
C ILE A 196 8.77 -3.20 11.83
N LEU A 197 7.61 -3.78 12.15
CA LEU A 197 7.55 -5.14 12.71
C LEU A 197 8.01 -6.19 11.69
N ALA A 198 7.64 -6.02 10.41
CA ALA A 198 8.11 -6.88 9.33
C ALA A 198 9.64 -6.78 9.14
N MET A 199 10.20 -5.57 9.21
CA MET A 199 11.65 -5.35 9.18
C MET A 199 12.35 -6.07 10.34
N GLN A 200 11.85 -5.91 11.57
CA GLN A 200 12.41 -6.56 12.76
C GLN A 200 12.41 -8.09 12.59
N GLN A 201 11.26 -8.65 12.16
CA GLN A 201 11.09 -10.08 11.95
C GLN A 201 11.97 -10.62 10.80
N ALA A 202 12.18 -9.82 9.75
CA ALA A 202 13.04 -10.15 8.62
C ALA A 202 14.55 -9.97 8.91
N GLY A 203 14.91 -9.40 10.06
CA GLY A 203 16.29 -9.14 10.47
C GLY A 203 16.93 -7.92 9.79
N TYR A 204 16.12 -6.93 9.38
CA TYR A 204 16.56 -5.60 8.98
C TYR A 204 16.58 -4.66 10.19
N ASP A 205 17.38 -3.58 10.13
CA ASP A 205 17.42 -2.57 11.19
C ASP A 205 16.23 -1.60 11.09
N PRO A 206 15.21 -1.68 11.98
CA PRO A 206 13.99 -0.88 11.83
C PRO A 206 14.22 0.61 12.09
N ARG A 207 15.35 0.98 12.74
CA ARG A 207 15.76 2.38 12.92
C ARG A 207 16.03 3.10 11.60
N GLN A 208 16.29 2.34 10.53
CA GLN A 208 16.53 2.89 9.19
C GLN A 208 15.27 3.46 8.55
N ALA A 209 14.07 3.16 9.07
CA ALA A 209 12.84 3.84 8.67
C ALA A 209 12.88 5.36 8.99
N VAL A 210 13.44 5.74 10.15
CA VAL A 210 13.62 7.16 10.51
C VAL A 210 14.59 7.85 9.56
N GLU A 211 15.71 7.19 9.23
CA GLU A 211 16.69 7.74 8.28
C GLU A 211 16.15 7.86 6.86
N LEU A 212 15.26 6.94 6.43
CA LEU A 212 14.55 7.05 5.16
C LEU A 212 13.70 8.33 5.12
N TRP A 213 12.90 8.62 6.15
CA TRP A 213 12.09 9.85 6.20
C TRP A 213 12.97 11.10 6.16
N ARG A 214 14.08 11.11 6.89
CA ARG A 214 15.07 12.20 6.84
C ARG A 214 15.66 12.38 5.44
N ASN A 215 15.98 11.30 4.74
CA ASN A 215 16.44 11.35 3.35
C ASN A 215 15.37 11.92 2.40
N MET A 216 14.10 11.53 2.62
CA MET A 216 12.95 12.01 1.83
C MET A 216 12.71 13.51 2.02
N ASP A 217 12.76 13.99 3.27
CA ASP A 217 12.65 15.42 3.61
C ASP A 217 13.78 16.23 2.95
N ALA A 218 15.01 15.72 3.01
CA ALA A 218 16.15 16.36 2.35
C ALA A 218 16.00 16.41 0.81
N ALA A 219 15.31 15.43 0.22
CA ALA A 219 15.03 15.39 -1.22
C ALA A 219 13.90 16.37 -1.64
N THR A 220 13.06 16.83 -0.70
CA THR A 220 11.87 17.66 -0.97
C THR A 220 12.18 19.05 -1.55
N GLY A 221 13.40 19.55 -1.39
CA GLY A 221 13.98 20.72 -2.07
C GLY A 221 13.01 21.64 -2.84
N ARG A 222 13.01 21.56 -4.19
CA ARG A 222 12.16 22.40 -5.07
C ARG A 222 10.87 21.73 -5.55
N ARG A 223 10.73 20.40 -5.41
CA ARG A 223 9.57 19.64 -5.86
C ARG A 223 9.35 18.51 -4.87
N LEU A 224 8.11 18.41 -4.37
CA LEU A 224 7.68 17.32 -3.51
C LEU A 224 7.84 15.97 -4.26
N PRO A 225 8.54 14.97 -3.67
CA PRO A 225 8.56 13.60 -4.15
C PRO A 225 7.15 13.08 -4.39
N GLU A 226 6.95 12.31 -5.45
CA GLU A 226 5.64 11.72 -5.77
C GLU A 226 5.16 10.78 -4.67
N PHE A 227 6.10 10.04 -4.07
CA PHE A 227 5.85 9.27 -2.87
C PHE A 227 5.20 10.08 -1.74
N LEU A 228 5.70 11.30 -1.46
CA LEU A 228 5.13 12.16 -0.41
C LEU A 228 3.80 12.81 -0.81
N ALA A 229 3.46 12.82 -2.09
CA ALA A 229 2.16 13.29 -2.56
C ALA A 229 1.05 12.27 -2.23
N THR A 230 1.36 10.96 -2.31
CA THR A 230 0.44 9.87 -1.97
C THR A 230 0.54 9.42 -0.51
N HIS A 231 1.73 9.52 0.09
CA HIS A 231 2.05 9.16 1.47
C HIS A 231 2.48 10.41 2.26
N PRO A 232 1.55 11.23 2.75
CA PRO A 232 1.90 12.41 3.52
C PRO A 232 2.70 12.03 4.76
N ALA A 233 3.82 12.71 4.99
CA ALA A 233 4.65 12.52 6.17
C ALA A 233 4.46 13.67 7.17
N PRO A 234 3.40 13.67 8.03
CA PRO A 234 3.32 14.63 9.11
C PRO A 234 4.48 14.42 10.09
N ALA A 235 4.91 15.48 10.77
CA ALA A 235 6.02 15.43 11.74
C ALA A 235 5.86 14.32 12.81
N SER A 236 4.61 13.96 13.12
CA SER A 236 4.29 12.90 14.07
C SER A 236 4.75 11.50 13.63
N ARG A 237 4.98 11.22 12.33
CA ARG A 237 5.38 9.86 11.91
C ARG A 237 6.73 9.45 12.46
N ILE A 238 7.72 10.35 12.43
CA ILE A 238 9.03 10.06 13.02
C ILE A 238 8.89 9.81 14.53
N GLU A 239 8.10 10.64 15.22
CA GLU A 239 7.85 10.49 16.65
C GLU A 239 7.21 9.13 16.98
N GLU A 240 6.19 8.73 16.25
CA GLU A 240 5.47 7.46 16.48
C GLU A 240 6.33 6.24 16.13
N ILE A 241 7.16 6.34 15.09
CA ILE A 241 8.16 5.32 14.76
C ILE A 241 9.19 5.22 15.89
N GLU A 242 9.71 6.33 16.38
CA GLU A 242 10.68 6.35 17.49
C GLU A 242 10.08 5.77 18.77
N GLU A 243 8.80 6.03 19.07
CA GLU A 243 8.09 5.41 20.18
C GLU A 243 7.96 3.89 20.00
N LEU A 244 7.52 3.42 18.83
CA LEU A 244 7.42 1.99 18.53
C LEU A 244 8.77 1.27 18.67
N LEU A 245 9.88 1.90 18.25
CA LEU A 245 11.22 1.34 18.35
C LEU A 245 11.70 1.15 19.80
N VAL A 246 11.10 1.82 20.78
CA VAL A 246 11.38 1.61 22.21
C VAL A 246 10.64 0.39 22.76
N GLU A 247 9.51 0.02 22.16
CA GLU A 247 8.66 -1.07 22.61
C GLU A 247 9.13 -2.46 22.16
N ILE A 248 9.88 -2.52 21.05
CA ILE A 248 10.30 -3.76 20.36
C ILE A 248 11.77 -4.12 20.57
#